data_AF-A0A5E4HW95-F1
#
_entry.id   AF-A0A5E4HW95-F1
#
_cell.length_a   1.000
_cell.length_b   1.000
_cell.length_c   1.000
_cell.angle_alpha   90.00
_cell.angle_beta   90.00
_cell.angle_gamma   90.00
#
_symmetry.space_group_name_H-M   'P 1'
#
loop_
_entity.id
_entity.type
_entity.pdbx_description
1 polymer ?
#
loop_
_entity_poly.entity_id
_entity_poly.type
_entity_poly.pdbx_seq_one_letter_code
_entity_poly.pdbx_strand_id
1 'polypeptide(L)'
;MASEKQDNEKTAPVLSEAEKEARQFAALCYVPVMLINFAAMFFVFFEKKGGKYARFHALQSLALTLIIVISVVVLNVVVIAGVMAGFMSGNLLALVGVWALTMVAAFALVFIPLVALVVIAIRVWGGHDVRLPLIAKYVDGFM
;
A
#
# COMPACT_ATOMS: atom_id res chain seq x y z
N MET A 1 54.89 17.75 -13.71
CA MET A 1 53.66 18.33 -13.15
C MET A 1 52.47 17.52 -13.67
N ALA A 2 52.22 16.36 -13.07
CA ALA A 2 51.01 15.58 -13.32
C ALA A 2 49.99 16.03 -12.28
N SER A 3 48.94 16.70 -12.75
CA SER A 3 47.80 17.12 -11.93
C SER A 3 46.99 15.89 -11.57
N GLU A 4 47.13 15.47 -10.32
CA GLU A 4 46.34 14.43 -9.67
C GLU A 4 44.94 15.00 -9.46
N LYS A 5 44.03 14.71 -10.39
CA LYS A 5 42.59 14.90 -10.19
C LYS A 5 42.16 13.90 -9.13
N GLN A 6 42.07 14.35 -7.88
CA GLN A 6 41.31 13.63 -6.86
C GLN A 6 39.85 13.61 -7.31
N ASP A 7 39.45 12.47 -7.84
CA ASP A 7 38.06 12.12 -8.07
C ASP A 7 37.32 12.29 -6.75
N ASN A 8 36.46 13.30 -6.72
CA ASN A 8 35.55 13.61 -5.64
C ASN A 8 34.53 12.46 -5.59
N GLU A 9 34.92 11.36 -4.94
CA GLU A 9 34.10 10.21 -4.67
C GLU A 9 32.88 10.70 -3.87
N LYS A 10 31.78 10.86 -4.61
CA LYS A 10 30.50 11.38 -4.12
C LYS A 10 29.90 10.34 -3.18
N THR A 11 30.47 10.25 -1.98
CA THR A 11 30.00 9.41 -0.89
C THR A 11 28.55 9.81 -0.61
N ALA A 12 27.65 8.85 -0.73
CA ALA A 12 26.24 9.08 -0.50
C ALA A 12 26.05 9.67 0.91
N PRO A 13 25.20 10.69 1.09
CA PRO A 13 25.01 11.32 2.38
C PRO A 13 24.59 10.26 3.42
N VAL A 14 25.33 10.18 4.52
CA VAL A 14 24.99 9.32 5.65
C VAL A 14 23.69 9.84 6.26
N LEU A 15 22.63 9.04 6.15
CA LEU A 15 21.32 9.39 6.72
C LEU A 15 21.41 9.51 8.23
N SER A 16 20.75 10.53 8.78
CA SER A 16 20.57 10.64 10.22
C SER A 16 19.72 9.48 10.75
N GLU A 17 19.94 9.08 12.01
CA GLU A 17 19.16 8.00 12.63
C GLU A 17 17.65 8.31 12.64
N ALA A 18 17.27 9.58 12.84
CA ALA A 18 15.88 10.01 12.79
C ALA A 18 15.23 9.80 11.40
N GLU A 19 15.98 10.02 10.31
CA GLU A 19 15.49 9.77 8.95
C GLU A 19 15.37 8.27 8.67
N LYS A 20 16.31 7.46 9.16
CA LYS A 20 16.23 6.00 9.06
C LYS A 20 14.99 5.47 9.77
N GLU A 21 14.76 5.91 11.02
CA GLU A 21 13.56 5.54 11.77
C GLU A 21 12.28 5.95 11.05
N ALA A 22 12.21 7.19 10.53
CA ALA A 22 11.04 7.68 9.81
C ALA A 22 10.71 6.81 8.57
N ARG A 23 11.74 6.40 7.81
CA ARG A 23 11.57 5.52 6.64
C ARG A 23 11.13 4.11 7.04
N GLN A 24 11.67 3.57 8.13
CA GLN A 24 11.29 2.26 8.65
C GLN A 24 9.81 2.24 9.05
N PHE A 25 9.36 3.22 9.85
CA PHE A 25 7.95 3.31 10.24
C PHE A 25 7.04 3.53 9.04
N ALA A 26 7.42 4.38 8.10
CA ALA A 26 6.66 4.60 6.87
C ALA A 26 6.53 3.33 6.02
N ALA A 27 7.59 2.53 5.90
CA ALA A 27 7.56 1.26 5.18
C ALA A 27 6.73 0.19 5.91
N LEU A 28 6.80 0.13 7.24
CA LEU A 28 6.00 -0.79 8.05
C LEU A 28 4.49 -0.56 7.88
N CYS A 29 4.08 0.68 7.64
CA CYS A 29 2.69 1.00 7.31
C CYS A 29 2.21 0.32 6.01
N TYR A 30 3.08 -0.13 5.10
CA TYR A 30 2.69 -0.82 3.87
C TYR A 30 2.82 -2.33 3.94
N VAL A 31 3.22 -2.90 5.09
CA VAL A 31 3.32 -4.36 5.24
C VAL A 31 1.94 -4.99 5.10
N PRO A 32 1.74 -5.99 4.23
CA PRO A 32 0.44 -6.58 3.96
C PRO A 32 0.01 -7.61 5.03
N VAL A 33 0.38 -7.35 6.28
CA VAL A 33 -0.03 -8.13 7.44
C VAL A 33 -0.82 -7.16 8.31
N MET A 34 -2.14 -7.31 8.35
CA MET A 34 -3.04 -6.33 8.97
C MET A 34 -2.60 -5.93 10.38
N LEU A 35 -2.22 -6.91 11.21
CA LEU A 35 -1.78 -6.64 12.58
C LEU A 35 -0.51 -5.76 12.64
N ILE A 36 0.45 -6.01 11.76
CA ILE A 36 1.69 -5.23 11.69
C ILE A 36 1.39 -3.82 11.18
N ASN A 37 0.55 -3.71 10.15
CA ASN A 37 0.13 -2.42 9.59
C ASN A 37 -0.60 -1.56 10.65
N PHE A 38 -1.57 -2.13 11.35
CA PHE A 38 -2.29 -1.45 12.44
C PHE A 38 -1.38 -1.06 13.60
N ALA A 39 -0.48 -1.95 14.02
CA ALA A 39 0.49 -1.62 15.06
C ALA A 39 1.38 -0.44 14.61
N ALA A 40 1.93 -0.48 13.40
CA ALA A 40 2.75 0.60 12.85
C ALA A 40 1.99 1.93 12.78
N MET A 41 0.74 1.92 12.32
CA MET A 41 -0.12 3.11 12.34
C MET A 41 -0.35 3.62 13.77
N PHE A 42 -0.62 2.73 14.72
CA PHE A 42 -0.77 3.11 16.12
C PHE A 42 0.49 3.82 16.65
N PHE A 43 1.68 3.25 16.43
CA PHE A 43 2.95 3.88 16.82
C PHE A 43 3.17 5.24 16.15
N VAL A 44 2.86 5.37 14.86
CA VAL A 44 3.04 6.63 14.12
C VAL A 44 2.10 7.74 14.62
N PHE A 45 0.82 7.42 14.90
CA PHE A 45 -0.16 8.41 15.34
C PHE A 45 -0.09 8.71 16.84
N PHE A 46 -0.03 7.68 17.68
CA PHE A 46 -0.09 7.85 19.14
C PHE A 46 1.26 8.19 19.74
N GLU A 47 2.34 7.52 19.32
CA GLU A 47 3.70 7.82 19.81
C GLU A 47 4.42 8.88 18.98
N LYS A 48 3.77 9.41 17.93
CA LYS A 48 4.32 10.46 17.07
C LYS A 48 5.67 10.08 16.43
N LYS A 49 5.96 8.78 16.28
CA LYS A 49 7.21 8.25 15.71
C LYS A 49 7.33 8.57 14.21
N GLY A 50 8.54 8.89 13.75
CA GLY A 50 8.84 9.16 12.34
C GLY A 50 8.34 10.49 11.76
N GLY A 51 7.81 11.39 12.60
CA GLY A 51 7.47 12.75 12.22
C GLY A 51 6.35 12.87 11.16
N LYS A 52 6.33 13.99 10.42
CA LYS A 52 5.30 14.26 9.39
C LYS A 52 5.37 13.25 8.23
N TYR A 53 6.57 12.79 7.88
CA TYR A 53 6.79 11.83 6.79
C TYR A 53 6.12 10.49 7.08
N ALA A 54 6.36 9.88 8.24
CA ALA A 54 5.73 8.61 8.60
C ALA A 54 4.19 8.73 8.70
N ARG A 55 3.67 9.87 9.20
CA ARG A 55 2.22 10.12 9.29
C ARG A 55 1.55 10.22 7.93
N PHE A 56 2.18 10.87 6.95
CA PHE A 56 1.69 10.91 5.58
C PHE A 56 1.52 9.49 5.02
N HIS A 57 2.56 8.67 5.16
CA HIS A 57 2.54 7.29 4.66
C HIS A 57 1.57 6.39 5.42
N ALA A 58 1.39 6.60 6.72
CA ALA A 58 0.38 5.93 7.52
C ALA A 58 -1.04 6.28 7.04
N LEU A 59 -1.36 7.56 6.80
CA LEU A 59 -2.65 7.98 6.23
C LEU A 59 -2.85 7.41 4.82
N GLN A 60 -1.82 7.43 3.98
CA GLN A 60 -1.89 6.87 2.64
C GLN A 60 -2.13 5.36 2.66
N SER A 61 -1.49 4.62 3.57
CA SER A 61 -1.74 3.18 3.74
C SER A 61 -3.15 2.91 4.27
N LEU A 62 -3.64 3.70 5.21
CA LEU A 62 -5.01 3.57 5.73
C LEU A 62 -6.04 3.78 4.60
N ALA A 63 -5.86 4.81 3.79
CA ALA A 63 -6.72 5.10 2.64
C ALA A 63 -6.70 3.96 1.62
N LEU A 64 -5.52 3.43 1.28
CA LEU A 64 -5.39 2.26 0.39
C LEU A 64 -6.07 1.02 0.96
N THR A 65 -5.87 0.75 2.25
CA THR A 65 -6.51 -0.37 2.96
C THR A 65 -8.03 -0.25 2.90
N LEU A 66 -8.57 0.95 3.14
CA LEU A 66 -10.00 1.20 3.05
C LEU A 66 -10.55 0.96 1.64
N ILE A 67 -9.86 1.43 0.60
CA ILE A 67 -10.24 1.20 -0.81
C ILE A 67 -10.27 -0.30 -1.13
N ILE A 68 -9.26 -1.05 -0.70
CA ILE A 68 -9.18 -2.49 -0.92
C ILE A 68 -10.34 -3.20 -0.20
N VAL A 69 -10.58 -2.88 1.08
CA VAL A 69 -11.67 -3.47 1.86
C VAL A 69 -13.03 -3.21 1.20
N ILE A 70 -13.31 -1.95 0.81
CA ILE A 70 -14.57 -1.60 0.12
C ILE A 70 -14.70 -2.38 -1.19
N SER A 71 -13.62 -2.45 -1.98
CA SER A 71 -13.62 -3.16 -3.26
C SER A 71 -13.89 -4.67 -3.09
N VAL A 72 -13.30 -5.29 -2.06
CA VAL A 72 -13.54 -6.70 -1.71
C VAL A 72 -14.99 -6.91 -1.27
N VAL A 73 -15.54 -6.04 -0.43
CA VAL A 73 -16.95 -6.14 0.01
C VAL A 73 -17.90 -6.02 -1.18
N VAL A 74 -17.70 -5.03 -2.06
CA VAL A 74 -18.52 -4.84 -3.27
C VAL A 74 -18.45 -6.05 -4.18
N LEU A 75 -17.24 -6.59 -4.43
CA LEU A 75 -17.08 -7.81 -5.23
C LEU A 75 -17.87 -8.97 -4.61
N ASN A 76 -17.76 -9.20 -3.30
CA ASN A 76 -18.48 -10.29 -2.64
C ASN A 76 -20.00 -10.15 -2.80
N VAL A 77 -20.55 -8.94 -2.67
CA VAL A 77 -21.98 -8.70 -2.90
C VAL A 77 -22.37 -9.07 -4.34
N VAL A 78 -21.59 -8.63 -5.33
CA VAL A 78 -21.84 -8.94 -6.75
C VAL A 78 -21.75 -10.45 -7.02
N VAL A 79 -20.76 -11.13 -6.44
CA VAL A 79 -20.58 -12.58 -6.59
C VAL A 79 -21.75 -13.34 -5.97
N ILE A 80 -22.15 -13.00 -4.75
CA ILE A 80 -23.30 -13.63 -4.08
C ILE A 80 -24.57 -13.45 -4.93
N ALA A 81 -24.84 -12.23 -5.41
CA ALA A 81 -25.98 -11.96 -6.27
C ALA A 81 -25.94 -12.77 -7.57
N GLY A 82 -24.78 -12.84 -8.22
CA GLY A 82 -24.57 -13.62 -9.44
C GLY A 82 -24.75 -15.12 -9.24
N VAL A 83 -24.22 -15.67 -8.14
CA VAL A 83 -24.39 -17.08 -7.76
C VAL A 83 -25.88 -17.38 -7.52
N MET A 84 -26.59 -16.55 -6.75
CA MET A 84 -28.02 -16.73 -6.48
C MET A 84 -28.84 -16.72 -7.78
N ALA A 85 -28.59 -15.77 -8.68
CA ALA A 85 -29.26 -15.72 -9.98
C ALA A 85 -28.97 -16.94 -10.85
N GLY A 86 -27.72 -17.41 -10.86
CA GLY A 86 -27.31 -18.64 -11.55
C GLY A 86 -28.02 -19.88 -11.01
N PHE A 87 -28.13 -20.00 -9.69
CA PHE A 87 -28.85 -21.10 -9.05
C PHE A 87 -30.36 -21.07 -9.37
N MET A 88 -31.00 -19.91 -9.23
CA MET A 88 -32.45 -19.77 -9.48
C MET A 88 -32.83 -20.03 -10.95
N SER A 89 -31.93 -19.74 -11.88
CA SER A 89 -32.15 -19.97 -13.32
C SER A 89 -31.83 -21.40 -13.76
N GLY A 90 -31.22 -22.24 -12.91
CA GLY A 90 -30.74 -23.57 -13.28
C GLY A 90 -29.65 -23.56 -14.36
N ASN A 91 -29.05 -22.40 -14.64
CA ASN A 91 -28.10 -22.23 -15.73
C ASN A 91 -26.66 -22.50 -15.25
N LEU A 92 -26.17 -23.72 -15.50
CA LEU A 92 -24.82 -24.12 -15.14
C LEU A 92 -23.73 -23.23 -15.76
N LEU A 93 -23.92 -22.74 -16.99
CA LEU A 93 -22.95 -21.87 -17.65
C LEU A 93 -22.83 -20.52 -16.95
N ALA A 94 -23.94 -19.99 -16.43
CA ALA A 94 -23.93 -18.76 -15.63
C ALA A 94 -23.13 -18.94 -14.33
N LEU A 95 -23.29 -20.09 -13.65
CA LEU A 95 -22.54 -20.39 -12.43
C LEU A 95 -21.03 -20.53 -12.69
N VAL A 96 -20.65 -21.22 -13.76
CA VAL A 96 -19.24 -21.33 -14.19
C VAL A 96 -18.67 -19.95 -14.55
N GLY A 97 -19.46 -19.12 -15.25
CA GLY A 97 -19.07 -17.75 -15.60
C GLY A 97 -18.81 -16.87 -14.36
N VAL A 98 -19.72 -16.91 -13.38
CA VAL A 98 -19.54 -16.17 -12.11
C VAL A 98 -18.31 -16.67 -11.35
N TRP A 99 -18.08 -17.99 -11.30
CA TRP A 99 -16.89 -18.55 -10.67
C TRP A 99 -15.58 -18.10 -11.35
N ALA A 100 -15.51 -18.18 -12.68
CA ALA A 100 -14.34 -17.75 -13.45
C ALA A 100 -14.09 -16.25 -13.28
N LEU A 101 -15.13 -15.42 -13.35
CA LEU A 101 -15.04 -13.99 -13.09
C LEU A 101 -14.55 -13.70 -11.67
N THR A 102 -15.03 -14.45 -10.68
CA THR A 102 -14.58 -14.32 -9.28
C THR A 102 -13.11 -14.63 -9.13
N MET A 103 -12.58 -15.66 -9.79
CA MET A 103 -11.16 -16.00 -9.76
C MET A 103 -10.30 -14.88 -10.34
N VAL A 104 -10.68 -14.35 -11.51
CA VAL A 104 -9.97 -13.24 -12.15
C VAL A 104 -10.04 -11.97 -11.30
N ALA A 105 -11.22 -11.64 -10.79
CA ALA A 105 -11.43 -10.46 -9.96
C ALA A 105 -10.70 -10.57 -8.61
N ALA A 106 -10.72 -11.74 -7.96
CA ALA A 106 -9.99 -11.97 -6.72
C ALA A 106 -8.48 -11.86 -6.93
N PHE A 107 -7.94 -12.42 -8.02
CA PHE A 107 -6.53 -12.23 -8.37
C PHE A 107 -6.22 -10.74 -8.57
N ALA A 108 -7.01 -10.02 -9.37
CA ALA A 108 -6.77 -8.60 -9.62
C ALA A 108 -6.90 -7.72 -8.37
N LEU A 109 -7.89 -7.97 -7.50
CA LEU A 109 -8.16 -7.14 -6.32
C LEU A 109 -7.30 -7.49 -5.10
N VAL A 110 -6.72 -8.70 -5.04
CA VAL A 110 -5.89 -9.12 -3.90
C VAL A 110 -4.42 -9.09 -4.28
N PHE A 111 -4.02 -9.78 -5.36
CA PHE A 111 -2.61 -9.92 -5.71
C PHE A 111 -1.99 -8.62 -6.22
N ILE A 112 -2.69 -7.85 -7.06
CA ILE A 112 -2.12 -6.60 -7.61
C ILE A 112 -1.87 -5.59 -6.49
N PRO A 113 -2.84 -5.29 -5.59
CA PRO A 113 -2.58 -4.38 -4.48
C PRO A 113 -1.53 -4.92 -3.51
N LEU A 114 -1.49 -6.23 -3.27
CA LEU A 114 -0.46 -6.85 -2.43
C LEU A 114 0.96 -6.56 -2.96
N VAL A 115 1.19 -6.81 -4.25
CA VAL A 115 2.48 -6.52 -4.90
C VAL A 115 2.76 -5.02 -4.87
N ALA A 116 1.77 -4.18 -5.15
CA ALA A 116 1.92 -2.73 -5.10
C ALA A 116 2.33 -2.25 -3.71
N LEU A 117 1.73 -2.76 -2.62
CA LEU A 117 2.08 -2.43 -1.25
C LEU A 117 3.53 -2.81 -0.93
N VAL A 118 3.98 -4.00 -1.34
CA VAL A 118 5.38 -4.43 -1.16
C VAL A 118 6.34 -3.53 -1.93
N VAL A 119 6.03 -3.19 -3.18
CA VAL A 119 6.86 -2.29 -4.00
C VAL A 119 6.93 -0.89 -3.38
N ILE A 120 5.81 -0.36 -2.88
CA ILE A 120 5.77 0.93 -2.18
C ILE A 120 6.60 0.85 -0.90
N ALA A 121 6.47 -0.20 -0.10
CA ALA A 121 7.25 -0.39 1.12
C ALA A 121 8.76 -0.36 0.85
N ILE A 122 9.22 -1.09 -0.17
CA ILE A 122 10.64 -1.14 -0.57
C ILE A 122 11.11 0.25 -1.04
N ARG A 123 10.31 0.96 -1.85
CA ARG A 123 10.67 2.29 -2.34
C ARG A 123 10.73 3.34 -1.24
N VAL A 124 9.76 3.32 -0.32
CA VAL A 124 9.72 4.21 0.86
C VAL A 124 10.90 3.92 1.78
N TRP A 125 11.24 2.64 2.00
CA TRP A 125 12.43 2.25 2.74
C TRP A 125 13.71 2.78 2.08
N GLY A 126 13.79 2.71 0.75
CA GLY A 126 14.89 3.29 -0.05
C GLY A 126 14.96 4.83 -0.01
N GLY A 127 13.97 5.50 0.58
CA GLY A 127 13.92 6.96 0.67
C GLY A 127 13.32 7.65 -0.55
N HIS A 128 12.66 6.91 -1.44
CA HIS A 128 11.90 7.53 -2.52
C HIS A 128 10.58 8.07 -1.96
N ASP A 129 10.27 9.33 -2.28
CA ASP A 129 9.01 9.95 -1.86
C ASP A 129 7.86 9.45 -2.75
N VAL A 130 7.24 8.34 -2.35
CA VAL A 130 6.14 7.71 -3.10
C VAL A 130 4.81 8.30 -2.64
N ARG A 131 4.46 9.43 -3.23
CA ARG A 131 3.18 10.11 -3.01
C ARG A 131 2.19 9.73 -4.09
N LEU A 132 1.05 9.15 -3.71
CA LEU A 132 -0.04 8.91 -4.64
C LEU A 132 -0.79 10.23 -4.87
N PRO A 133 -0.82 10.82 -6.09
CA PRO A 133 -1.30 12.19 -6.30
C PRO A 133 -2.74 12.42 -5.83
N LEU A 134 -3.60 11.41 -6.00
CA LEU A 134 -4.99 11.48 -5.53
C LEU A 134 -5.07 11.55 -4.02
N ILE A 135 -4.26 10.76 -3.31
CA ILE A 135 -4.28 10.70 -1.85
C ILE A 135 -3.55 11.91 -1.25
N ALA A 136 -2.44 12.32 -1.85
CA ALA A 136 -1.63 13.45 -1.40
C ALA A 136 -2.47 14.74 -1.28
N LYS A 137 -3.34 15.03 -2.27
CA LYS A 137 -4.24 16.18 -2.23
C LYS A 137 -5.14 16.24 -0.98
N TYR A 138 -5.61 15.08 -0.51
CA TYR A 138 -6.47 15.01 0.68
C TYR A 138 -5.66 14.95 1.97
N VAL A 139 -4.51 14.28 1.96
CA VAL A 139 -3.66 14.12 3.14
C VAL A 139 -2.92 15.41 3.49
N ASP A 140 -2.42 16.15 2.50
CA ASP A 140 -1.71 17.42 2.73
C ASP A 140 -2.64 18.50 3.31
N GLY A 141 -3.96 18.40 3.12
CA GLY A 141 -4.94 19.29 3.74
C GLY A 141 -5.27 18.95 5.20
N PHE A 142 -4.86 17.78 5.68
CA PHE A 142 -5.13 17.30 7.04
C PHE A 142 -3.94 17.47 8.00
N MET A 143 -2.74 17.77 7.47
CA MET A 143 -1.48 17.91 8.21
C MET A 143 -0.96 19.34 8.27
#